data_AF-J9BCJ2-F1
#
_entry.id   AF-J9BCJ2-F1
#
_cell.length_a   1.000
_cell.length_b   1.000
_cell.length_c   1.000
_cell.angle_alpha   90.00
_cell.angle_beta   90.00
_cell.angle_gamma   90.00
#
_symmetry.space_group_name_H-M   'P 1'
#
loop_
_entity.id
_entity.type
_entity.pdbx_description
1 polymer ?
#
loop_
_entity_poly.entity_id
_entity_poly.type
_entity_poly.pdbx_seq_one_letter_code
_entity_poly.pdbx_strand_id
1 'polypeptide(L)'
;MLICNFRSAHRTWEILIYNTWIYIALAISMSTCSGYFSALALMYAPKQVEESKSTVAGMIAAFFLMFGVICGTLLTFVILWFIDSVGPLQPTKL
;
A
#
# COMPACT_ATOMS: atom_id res chain seq x y z
N MET A 1 0.96 -8.46 0.06
CA MET A 1 1.30 -9.13 -1.21
C MET A 1 2.67 -9.79 -1.17
N LEU A 2 3.74 -9.09 -0.75
CA LEU A 2 5.14 -9.57 -0.78
C LEU A 2 5.39 -11.01 -0.27
N ILE A 3 4.69 -11.40 0.80
CA ILE A 3 4.92 -12.66 1.54
C ILE A 3 3.90 -13.76 1.19
N CYS A 4 2.85 -13.40 0.45
CA CYS A 4 1.73 -14.28 0.12
C CYS A 4 1.97 -14.97 -1.22
N ASN A 5 1.21 -16.04 -1.51
CA ASN A 5 1.27 -16.77 -2.79
C ASN A 5 0.74 -15.91 -3.95
N PHE A 6 1.55 -14.98 -4.43
CA PHE A 6 1.30 -14.14 -5.58
C PHE A 6 2.40 -14.39 -6.61
N ARG A 7 2.03 -14.84 -7.81
CA ARG A 7 2.92 -15.16 -8.94
C ARG A 7 4.02 -16.18 -8.60
N SER A 8 3.62 -17.43 -8.31
CA SER A 8 4.54 -18.54 -8.03
C SER A 8 5.57 -18.80 -9.14
N ALA A 9 5.25 -18.51 -10.40
CA ALA A 9 6.09 -18.83 -11.56
C ALA A 9 7.38 -17.99 -11.70
N HIS A 10 7.46 -16.81 -11.07
CA HIS A 10 8.59 -15.88 -11.24
C HIS A 10 9.16 -15.36 -9.92
N ARG A 11 8.75 -15.94 -8.78
CA ARG A 11 9.12 -15.39 -7.48
C ARG A 11 10.32 -16.13 -6.90
N THR A 12 11.36 -15.37 -6.57
CA THR A 12 12.62 -15.88 -5.99
C THR A 12 12.64 -15.85 -4.45
N TRP A 13 11.52 -15.46 -3.82
CA TRP A 13 11.33 -15.37 -2.36
C TRP A 13 10.42 -16.48 -1.83
N GLU A 14 10.62 -16.92 -0.58
CA GLU A 14 9.80 -17.98 0.06
C GLU A 14 8.36 -17.51 0.32
N ILE A 15 7.39 -18.42 0.19
CA ILE A 15 5.97 -18.15 0.50
C ILE A 15 5.80 -18.44 1.99
N LEU A 16 5.56 -17.42 2.82
CA LEU A 16 5.30 -17.65 4.25
C LEU A 16 3.80 -17.85 4.53
N ILE A 17 2.94 -17.28 3.69
CA ILE A 17 1.48 -17.32 3.89
C ILE A 17 0.83 -18.02 2.69
N TYR A 18 0.50 -19.30 2.88
CA TYR A 18 -0.26 -20.10 1.92
C TYR A 18 -1.78 -19.98 2.11
N ASN A 19 -2.23 -19.66 3.33
CA ASN A 19 -3.65 -19.65 3.66
C ASN A 19 -4.35 -18.38 3.13
N THR A 20 -5.28 -18.57 2.20
CA THR A 20 -6.09 -17.50 1.59
C THR A 20 -6.88 -16.70 2.63
N TRP A 21 -7.39 -17.32 3.68
CA TRP A 21 -8.15 -16.63 4.73
C TRP A 21 -7.31 -15.62 5.51
N ILE A 22 -6.05 -15.97 5.79
CA ILE A 22 -5.09 -15.07 6.45
C ILE A 22 -4.77 -13.90 5.52
N TYR A 23 -4.57 -14.17 4.23
CA TYR A 23 -4.37 -13.11 3.23
C TYR A 23 -5.55 -12.13 3.18
N ILE A 24 -6.79 -12.64 3.16
CA ILE A 24 -8.00 -11.81 3.16
C ILE A 24 -8.08 -10.98 4.46
N ALA A 25 -7.84 -11.59 5.61
CA ALA A 25 -7.86 -10.88 6.90
C ALA A 25 -6.83 -9.74 6.95
N LEU A 26 -5.61 -9.96 6.43
CA LEU A 26 -4.58 -8.94 6.32
C LEU A 26 -4.94 -7.84 5.31
N ALA A 27 -5.58 -8.19 4.19
CA ALA A 27 -6.03 -7.20 3.21
C ALA A 27 -7.13 -6.30 3.80
N ILE A 28 -8.09 -6.87 4.53
CA ILE A 28 -9.15 -6.14 5.22
C ILE A 28 -8.56 -5.20 6.27
N SER A 29 -7.66 -5.69 7.13
CA SER A 29 -7.04 -4.87 8.18
C SER A 29 -6.23 -3.72 7.57
N MET A 30 -5.44 -3.99 6.53
CA MET A 30 -4.64 -2.97 5.84
C MET A 30 -5.54 -1.92 5.16
N SER A 31 -6.60 -2.33 4.46
CA SER A 31 -7.56 -1.42 3.82
C SER A 31 -8.31 -0.57 4.85
N THR A 32 -8.73 -1.18 5.96
CA THR A 32 -9.46 -0.47 7.02
C THR A 32 -8.57 0.55 7.70
N CYS A 33 -7.34 0.18 8.07
CA CYS A 33 -6.36 1.11 8.63
C CYS A 33 -6.07 2.25 7.66
N SER A 34 -5.73 1.94 6.41
CA SER A 34 -5.39 2.96 5.40
C SER A 34 -6.54 3.93 5.16
N GLY A 35 -7.78 3.43 5.03
CA GLY A 35 -8.96 4.25 4.83
C GLY A 35 -9.28 5.12 6.04
N TYR A 36 -9.25 4.53 7.24
CA TYR A 36 -9.53 5.24 8.49
C TYR A 36 -8.51 6.35 8.77
N PHE A 37 -7.20 6.06 8.68
CA PHE A 37 -6.15 7.06 8.87
C PHE A 37 -6.23 8.19 7.83
N SER A 38 -6.51 7.86 6.56
CA SER A 38 -6.65 8.88 5.51
C SER A 38 -7.85 9.80 5.74
N ALA A 39 -8.98 9.23 6.16
CA ALA A 39 -10.18 10.00 6.49
C ALA A 39 -9.96 10.92 7.69
N LEU A 40 -9.34 10.41 8.77
CA LEU A 40 -8.97 11.23 9.92
C LEU A 40 -8.01 12.37 9.53
N ALA A 41 -6.99 12.08 8.73
CA ALA A 41 -6.05 13.10 8.27
C ALA A 41 -6.75 14.22 7.51
N LEU A 42 -7.66 13.89 6.57
CA LEU A 42 -8.43 14.89 5.82
C LEU A 42 -9.43 15.67 6.68
N MET A 43 -9.96 15.08 7.75
CA MET A 43 -10.87 15.78 8.68
C MET A 43 -10.10 16.70 9.64
N TYR A 44 -8.94 16.28 10.12
CA TYR A 44 -8.15 17.06 11.07
C TYR A 44 -7.29 18.13 10.39
N ALA A 45 -6.78 17.89 9.18
CA ALA A 45 -5.94 18.85 8.45
C ALA A 45 -6.55 20.26 8.31
N PRO A 46 -7.79 20.45 7.81
CA PRO A 46 -8.38 21.78 7.66
C PRO A 46 -8.72 22.43 9.02
N LYS A 47 -8.79 21.65 10.11
CA LYS A 47 -9.08 22.15 11.47
C LYS A 47 -7.84 22.69 12.20
N GLN A 48 -6.64 22.45 11.67
CA GLN A 48 -5.39 22.97 12.25
C GLN A 48 -5.07 24.41 11.83
N VAL A 49 -5.83 24.96 10.88
CA VAL A 49 -5.65 26.32 10.37
C VAL A 49 -6.86 27.18 10.69
N GLU A 50 -6.68 28.50 10.66
CA GLU A 50 -7.78 29.44 10.79
C GLU A 50 -8.86 29.19 9.73
N GLU A 51 -10.12 29.44 10.05
CA GLU A 51 -11.27 29.15 9.18
C GLU A 51 -11.11 29.80 7.79
N SER A 52 -10.49 30.99 7.75
CA SER A 52 -10.15 31.74 6.53
C SER A 52 -9.23 30.96 5.56
N LYS A 53 -8.41 30.02 6.07
CA LYS A 53 -7.44 29.22 5.31
C LYS A 53 -7.81 27.73 5.22
N SER A 54 -8.88 27.32 5.90
CA SER A 54 -9.33 25.91 5.97
C SER A 54 -9.52 25.26 4.59
N THR A 55 -10.06 26.00 3.62
CA THR A 55 -10.29 25.51 2.25
C THR A 55 -8.97 25.16 1.56
N VAL A 56 -7.96 26.04 1.66
CA VAL A 56 -6.63 25.83 1.05
C VAL A 56 -5.92 24.66 1.74
N ALA A 57 -5.99 24.57 3.07
CA ALA A 57 -5.44 23.44 3.81
C ALA A 57 -6.08 22.10 3.42
N GLY A 58 -7.40 22.08 3.21
CA GLY A 58 -8.12 20.91 2.69
C GLY A 58 -7.65 20.50 1.31
N MET A 59 -7.44 21.45 0.39
CA MET A 59 -6.91 21.18 -0.95
C MET A 59 -5.48 20.62 -0.91
N ILE A 60 -4.61 21.17 -0.04
CA ILE A 60 -3.25 20.68 0.15
C ILE A 60 -3.27 19.25 0.72
N ALA A 61 -4.13 18.98 1.70
CA ALA A 61 -4.27 17.64 2.27
C ALA A 61 -4.74 16.62 1.21
N ALA A 62 -5.70 17.01 0.35
CA ALA A 62 -6.14 16.19 -0.77
C ALA A 62 -5.03 15.96 -1.80
N PHE A 63 -4.19 16.96 -2.07
CA PHE A 63 -3.02 16.81 -2.94
C PHE A 63 -2.04 15.76 -2.39
N PHE A 64 -1.70 15.81 -1.10
CA PHE A 64 -0.81 14.82 -0.49
C PHE A 64 -1.41 13.41 -0.49
N LEU A 65 -2.72 13.28 -0.34
CA LEU A 65 -3.39 11.99 -0.47
C LEU A 65 -3.22 11.41 -1.88
N MET A 66 -3.52 12.19 -2.93
CA MET A 66 -3.37 11.73 -4.31
C MET A 66 -1.91 11.44 -4.66
N PHE A 67 -0.98 12.28 -4.20
CA PHE A 67 0.46 12.04 -4.34
C PHE A 67 0.89 10.72 -3.69
N GLY A 68 0.39 10.42 -2.49
CA GLY A 68 0.61 9.15 -1.81
C GLY A 68 0.12 7.94 -2.62
N VAL A 69 -1.06 8.05 -3.26
CA VAL A 69 -1.60 6.99 -4.14
C VAL A 69 -0.72 6.76 -5.36
N ILE A 70 -0.24 7.83 -6.01
CA ILE A 70 0.65 7.73 -7.17
C ILE A 70 2.00 7.10 -6.75
N CYS A 71 2.60 7.58 -5.66
CA CYS A 71 3.85 7.04 -5.12
C CYS A 71 3.70 5.56 -4.75
N GLY A 72 2.61 5.18 -4.08
CA GLY A 72 2.31 3.78 -3.75
C GLY A 72 2.14 2.90 -4.99
N THR A 73 1.52 3.43 -6.05
CA THR A 73 1.39 2.72 -7.33
C THR A 73 2.75 2.52 -8.00
N LEU A 74 3.60 3.55 -8.03
CA LEU A 74 4.96 3.46 -8.57
C LEU A 74 5.84 2.48 -7.78
N LEU A 75 5.73 2.48 -6.45
CA LEU A 75 6.42 1.51 -5.60
C LEU A 75 6.01 0.06 -5.89
N THR A 76 4.80 -0.18 -6.41
CA THR A 76 4.39 -1.53 -6.81
C THR A 76 5.32 -2.09 -7.89
N PHE A 77 5.73 -1.29 -8.88
CA PHE A 77 6.69 -1.73 -9.89
C PHE A 77 8.06 -2.02 -9.30
N VAL A 78 8.52 -1.21 -8.36
CA VAL A 78 9.80 -1.42 -7.65
C VAL A 78 9.77 -2.70 -6.83
N ILE A 79 8.67 -2.95 -6.11
CA ILE A 79 8.48 -4.17 -5.32
C ILE A 79 8.45 -5.39 -6.23
N LEU A 80 7.74 -5.34 -7.37
CA LEU A 80 7.72 -6.44 -8.33
C LEU A 80 9.13 -6.74 -8.87
N TRP A 81 9.88 -5.70 -9.23
CA TRP A 81 11.27 -5.84 -9.66
C TRP A 81 12.17 -6.43 -8.56
N PHE A 82 11.98 -6.01 -7.31
CA PHE A 82 12.72 -6.52 -6.16
C PHE A 82 12.42 -8.00 -5.87
N ILE A 83 11.15 -8.40 -5.97
CA ILE A 83 10.68 -9.78 -5.80
C ILE A 83 11.25 -10.72 -6.87
N ASP A 84 11.41 -10.23 -8.10
CA ASP A 84 11.95 -11.01 -9.22
C ASP A 84 13.50 -11.08 -9.16
N SER A 85 14.16 -9.96 -8.85
CA SER A 85 15.61 -9.81 -9.03
C SER A 85 16.47 -10.16 -7.82
N VAL A 86 15.96 -10.04 -6.58
CA VAL A 86 16.80 -10.03 -5.35
C VAL A 86 16.62 -11.27 -4.47
N GLY A 87 15.77 -12.23 -4.85
CA GLY A 87 15.58 -13.43 -4.06
C GLY A 87 16.60 -14.55 -4.33
N PRO A 88 16.89 -15.39 -3.33
CA PRO A 88 17.85 -16.48 -3.44
C PRO A 88 17.31 -17.75 -4.13
N LEU A 89 16.00 -17.84 -4.39
CA LEU A 89 15.37 -19.06 -4.93
C LEU A 89 15.25 -19.00 -6.44
N GLN A 90 15.51 -20.12 -7.11
CA GLN A 90 15.21 -20.28 -8.53
C GLN A 90 13.68 -20.33 -8.73
N PRO A 91 13.12 -19.74 -9.80
CA PRO A 91 11.70 -19.82 -10.07
C PRO A 91 11.28 -21.28 -10.16
N THR A 92 10.27 -21.69 -9.39
CA THR A 92 9.72 -23.04 -9.44
C THR A 92 9.25 -23.33 -10.86
N LYS A 93 10.01 -24.15 -11.59
CA LYS A 93 9.62 -24.67 -12.90
C LYS A 93 8.31 -25.44 -12.70
N LEU A 94 7.21 -24.91 -13.22
CA LEU A 94 6.01 -25.70 -13.51
C LEU A 94 6.33 -26.68 -14.65
#